data_AF-A0A938JL23-F1
#
_entry.id   AF-A0A938JL23-F1
#
_cell.length_a   1.000
_cell.length_b   1.000
_cell.length_c   1.000
_cell.angle_alpha   90.00
_cell.angle_beta   90.00
_cell.angle_gamma   90.00
#
_symmetry.space_group_name_H-M   'P 1'
#
loop_
_entity.id
_entity.type
_entity.pdbx_description
1 polymer ?
#
loop_
_entity_poly.entity_id
_entity_poly.type
_entity_poly.pdbx_seq_one_letter_code
_entity_poly.pdbx_strand_id
1 'polypeptide(L)'
;MLYEHFRNYGCRLNINYFYKDLRVAVLENEYLRISVLIDKGTDIFEFLYKPKDTDFMWLSPWGINTPSKFVPTVAAKEGNFMDYYEGGWQEVLPNFGYGQVCYGGIEEGLHGEVCLIPWEFQVVEDSTSVVSVKFTVRTYRTPFYLEKVLTLKKDDPKLYISETLKNEGYSEIKFMWTHHPTFGGAFIDDSIVIDVGRNKVRIVYKPEDKGGFLEVNDPSVRWPKLEGFGGSKIDFSKSPTIVKGENESIDEICLGDLDDGWYAVTNTSKKVGFGMKWDKEVFPYVWIWRMYGKGYRTAPWFGRVYCMALELCSSLSPAGLSGAIENNTALKLDPQQEIKTGFIAVAYESLGNIKGIDCKGEIIKMGIFS
;
A
#
# COMPACT_ATOMS: atom_id res chain seq x y z
N MET A 1 -7.18 22.08 33.64
CA MET A 1 -7.02 21.71 32.22
C MET A 1 -6.19 22.80 31.59
N LEU A 2 -4.93 22.52 31.26
CA LEU A 2 -4.10 23.42 30.47
C LEU A 2 -4.53 23.26 29.00
N TYR A 3 -4.45 24.36 28.25
CA TYR A 3 -4.95 24.49 26.88
C TYR A 3 -4.01 23.74 25.92
N GLU A 4 -4.38 22.54 25.43
CA GLU A 4 -3.47 21.62 24.69
C GLU A 4 -3.64 21.59 23.16
N HIS A 5 -4.58 22.38 22.59
CA HIS A 5 -4.88 22.35 21.16
C HIS A 5 -3.75 22.85 20.24
N PHE A 6 -2.81 23.65 20.73
CA PHE A 6 -1.71 24.21 19.93
C PHE A 6 -0.33 23.75 20.40
N ARG A 7 -0.23 22.49 20.85
CA ARG A 7 1.04 21.94 21.31
C ARG A 7 1.96 21.59 20.13
N ASN A 8 3.26 21.81 20.34
CA ASN A 8 4.34 21.51 19.37
C ASN A 8 5.28 20.39 19.87
N TYR A 9 4.87 19.65 20.91
CA TYR A 9 5.60 18.53 21.52
C TYR A 9 4.66 17.33 21.72
N GLY A 10 5.22 16.14 21.96
CA GLY A 10 4.44 14.90 22.11
C GLY A 10 3.71 14.49 20.83
N CYS A 11 2.69 13.64 20.99
CA CYS A 11 1.71 13.36 19.96
C CYS A 11 0.92 14.62 19.61
N ARG A 12 0.59 14.85 18.33
CA ARG A 12 -0.14 16.03 17.82
C ARG A 12 -1.04 15.65 16.65
N LEU A 13 -2.19 16.30 16.58
CA LEU A 13 -3.13 16.14 15.48
C LEU A 13 -3.49 17.51 14.90
N ASN A 14 -3.41 17.64 13.57
CA ASN A 14 -3.94 18.79 12.86
C ASN A 14 -4.95 18.34 11.79
N ILE A 15 -6.21 18.69 11.99
CA ILE A 15 -7.35 18.44 11.08
C ILE A 15 -7.83 19.72 10.37
N ASN A 16 -7.18 20.85 10.64
CA ASN A 16 -7.45 22.16 10.04
C ASN A 16 -6.38 22.48 8.98
N TYR A 17 -5.89 21.47 8.28
CA TYR A 17 -4.91 21.60 7.21
C TYR A 17 -5.56 21.28 5.87
N PHE A 18 -5.24 22.08 4.86
CA PHE A 18 -5.70 21.87 3.51
C PHE A 18 -4.50 21.75 2.59
N TYR A 19 -4.46 20.69 1.79
CA TYR A 19 -3.58 20.62 0.63
C TYR A 19 -4.40 20.98 -0.60
N LYS A 20 -4.12 22.15 -1.18
CA LYS A 20 -4.99 22.79 -2.18
C LYS A 20 -6.41 22.97 -1.60
N ASP A 21 -7.40 22.21 -2.06
CA ASP A 21 -8.80 22.22 -1.56
C ASP A 21 -9.21 20.92 -0.85
N LEU A 22 -8.28 19.98 -0.64
CA LEU A 22 -8.56 18.75 0.09
C LEU A 22 -8.27 18.94 1.58
N ARG A 23 -9.20 18.52 2.43
CA ARG A 23 -8.96 18.38 3.88
C ARG A 23 -7.92 17.30 4.12
N VAL A 24 -6.98 17.59 5.02
CA VAL A 24 -5.90 16.69 5.39
C VAL A 24 -5.85 16.53 6.90
N ALA A 25 -5.76 15.29 7.36
CA ALA A 25 -5.40 14.98 8.74
C ALA A 25 -3.88 14.75 8.80
N VAL A 26 -3.21 15.48 9.69
CA VAL A 26 -1.78 15.30 9.97
C VAL A 26 -1.63 14.78 11.40
N LEU A 27 -1.19 13.53 11.53
CA LEU A 27 -0.85 12.91 12.82
C LEU A 27 0.66 12.95 13.00
N GLU A 28 1.13 13.35 14.18
CA GLU A 28 2.56 13.46 14.46
C GLU A 28 2.93 12.98 15.86
N ASN A 29 4.15 12.48 16.03
CA ASN A 29 4.83 12.36 17.31
C ASN A 29 6.32 12.77 17.14
N GLU A 30 7.20 12.35 18.05
CA GLU A 30 8.64 12.61 18.00
C GLU A 30 9.34 11.96 16.79
N TYR A 31 8.80 10.85 16.29
CA TYR A 31 9.39 10.03 15.23
C TYR A 31 8.73 10.20 13.87
N LEU A 32 7.41 10.29 13.85
CA LEU A 32 6.59 10.20 12.65
C LEU A 32 5.81 11.48 12.40
N ARG A 33 5.62 11.79 11.12
CA ARG A 33 4.57 12.66 10.60
C ARG A 33 3.84 11.92 9.49
N ILE A 34 2.54 11.77 9.65
CA ILE A 34 1.65 11.04 8.74
C ILE A 34 0.61 12.04 8.23
N SER A 35 0.59 12.29 6.92
CA SER A 35 -0.42 13.16 6.30
C SER A 35 -1.38 12.34 5.42
N VAL A 36 -2.67 12.55 5.66
CA VAL A 36 -3.77 11.70 5.15
C VAL A 36 -4.80 12.55 4.42
N LEU A 37 -5.13 12.20 3.18
CA LEU A 37 -6.15 12.90 2.38
C LEU A 37 -7.57 12.47 2.78
N ILE A 38 -8.23 13.25 3.65
CA ILE A 38 -9.59 12.92 4.14
C ILE A 38 -10.58 12.87 2.98
N ASP A 39 -10.47 13.82 2.05
CA ASP A 39 -11.41 13.98 0.94
C ASP A 39 -11.11 13.08 -0.27
N LYS A 40 -10.11 12.19 -0.16
CA LYS A 40 -9.71 11.28 -1.22
C LYS A 40 -9.11 10.00 -0.65
N GLY A 41 -9.96 9.03 -0.37
CA GLY A 41 -9.56 7.66 -0.03
C GLY A 41 -8.94 7.44 1.34
N THR A 42 -8.67 8.50 2.10
CA THR A 42 -7.76 8.46 3.25
C THR A 42 -6.35 8.03 2.88
N ASP A 43 -5.94 8.36 1.65
CA ASP A 43 -4.62 8.05 1.11
C ASP A 43 -3.54 8.68 2.00
N ILE A 44 -2.59 7.86 2.46
CA ILE A 44 -1.42 8.34 3.21
C ILE A 44 -0.36 8.75 2.18
N PHE A 45 -0.25 10.06 1.96
CA PHE A 45 0.67 10.61 0.96
C PHE A 45 2.03 11.03 1.54
N GLU A 46 2.14 11.09 2.87
CA GLU A 46 3.38 11.37 3.62
C GLU A 46 3.48 10.37 4.77
N PHE A 47 4.58 9.63 4.83
CA PHE A 47 5.00 8.83 5.99
C PHE A 47 6.45 9.21 6.30
N LEU A 48 6.62 10.34 6.98
CA LEU A 48 7.92 10.93 7.26
C LEU A 48 8.51 10.38 8.56
N TYR A 49 9.67 9.75 8.47
CA TYR A 49 10.52 9.45 9.61
C TYR A 49 11.45 10.64 9.92
N LYS A 50 11.07 11.42 10.92
CA LYS A 50 11.72 12.68 11.31
C LYS A 50 13.19 12.55 11.68
N PRO A 51 13.65 11.52 12.42
CA PRO A 51 15.06 11.43 12.81
C PRO A 51 16.04 11.32 11.62
N LYS A 52 15.56 10.91 10.44
CA LYS A 52 16.36 10.84 9.20
C LYS A 52 15.88 11.78 8.12
N ASP A 53 14.88 12.60 8.39
CA ASP A 53 14.23 13.46 7.40
C ASP A 53 13.91 12.69 6.10
N THR A 54 13.35 11.49 6.26
CA THR A 54 13.08 10.57 5.14
C THR A 54 11.60 10.26 5.08
N ASP A 55 10.94 10.75 4.02
CA ASP A 55 9.60 10.30 3.64
C ASP A 55 9.72 9.01 2.83
N PHE A 56 8.98 7.99 3.25
CA PHE A 56 8.94 6.71 2.55
C PHE A 56 8.05 6.77 1.31
N MET A 57 7.01 7.60 1.33
CA MET A 57 5.98 7.62 0.30
C MET A 57 6.50 8.28 -0.99
N TRP A 58 6.23 7.62 -2.11
CA TRP A 58 6.46 8.20 -3.43
C TRP A 58 5.29 9.09 -3.82
N LEU A 59 5.57 10.23 -4.45
CA LEU A 59 4.54 11.01 -5.14
C LEU A 59 4.76 10.98 -6.66
N SER A 60 3.66 10.89 -7.39
CA SER A 60 3.66 10.91 -8.85
C SER A 60 4.17 12.24 -9.40
N PRO A 61 4.65 12.30 -10.66
CA PRO A 61 5.17 13.53 -11.25
C PRO A 61 4.15 14.67 -11.35
N TRP A 62 2.85 14.34 -11.26
CA TRP A 62 1.76 15.32 -11.23
C TRP A 62 1.26 15.60 -9.80
N GLY A 63 1.76 14.86 -8.81
CA GLY A 63 1.46 15.04 -7.40
C GLY A 63 -0.03 14.86 -7.08
N ILE A 64 -0.45 15.47 -5.98
CA ILE A 64 -1.83 15.37 -5.49
C ILE A 64 -2.73 16.27 -6.33
N ASN A 65 -3.64 15.67 -7.08
CA ASN A 65 -4.68 16.35 -7.84
C ASN A 65 -6.00 16.40 -7.07
N THR A 66 -6.75 17.47 -7.28
CA THR A 66 -8.02 17.73 -6.59
C THR A 66 -9.19 17.41 -7.51
N PRO A 67 -10.09 16.47 -7.16
CA PRO A 67 -11.24 16.11 -8.00
C PRO A 67 -12.11 17.31 -8.40
N SER A 68 -12.25 18.31 -7.52
CA SER A 68 -13.13 19.46 -7.76
C SER A 68 -12.67 20.43 -8.86
N LYS A 69 -11.38 20.41 -9.24
CA LYS A 69 -10.77 21.37 -10.18
C LYS A 69 -10.14 20.73 -11.41
N PHE A 70 -10.24 19.41 -11.54
CA PHE A 70 -9.68 18.67 -12.65
C PHE A 70 -10.81 18.12 -13.53
N VAL A 71 -10.71 18.34 -14.83
CA VAL A 71 -11.61 17.77 -15.82
C VAL A 71 -10.74 16.95 -16.78
N PRO A 72 -10.94 15.62 -16.89
CA PRO A 72 -10.18 14.81 -17.82
C PRO A 72 -10.51 15.22 -19.26
N THR A 73 -9.54 15.10 -20.16
CA THR A 73 -9.73 15.43 -21.59
C THR A 73 -10.71 14.47 -22.27
N VAL A 74 -10.77 13.23 -21.77
CA VAL A 74 -11.72 12.18 -22.14
C VAL A 74 -11.89 11.26 -20.93
N ALA A 75 -13.07 10.66 -20.74
CA ALA A 75 -13.26 9.64 -19.72
C ALA A 75 -12.35 8.43 -20.04
N ALA A 76 -11.50 8.03 -19.09
CA ALA A 76 -10.70 6.83 -19.20
C ALA A 76 -11.59 5.58 -19.14
N LYS A 77 -11.31 4.59 -19.99
CA LYS A 77 -12.08 3.34 -20.05
C LYS A 77 -11.99 2.56 -18.74
N GLU A 78 -10.84 2.64 -18.08
CA GLU A 78 -10.54 1.99 -16.81
C GLU A 78 -11.01 2.83 -15.60
N GLY A 79 -11.71 3.95 -15.83
CA GLY A 79 -12.12 4.86 -14.76
C GLY A 79 -11.03 5.84 -14.33
N ASN A 80 -11.33 6.66 -13.32
CA ASN A 80 -10.57 7.87 -13.03
C ASN A 80 -9.31 7.67 -12.16
N PHE A 81 -8.99 6.43 -11.74
CA PHE A 81 -7.91 6.19 -10.78
C PHE A 81 -6.58 6.81 -11.22
N MET A 82 -6.12 6.51 -12.44
CA MET A 82 -4.84 7.00 -12.94
C MET A 82 -4.77 8.53 -13.07
N ASP A 83 -5.89 9.19 -13.36
CA ASP A 83 -5.95 10.65 -13.49
C ASP A 83 -5.75 11.36 -12.14
N TYR A 84 -6.16 10.69 -11.05
CA TYR A 84 -6.06 11.21 -9.68
C TYR A 84 -5.02 10.49 -8.83
N TYR A 85 -4.26 9.55 -9.37
CA TYR A 85 -3.25 8.80 -8.63
C TYR A 85 -2.01 9.66 -8.36
N GLU A 86 -1.85 10.02 -7.09
CA GLU A 86 -0.81 10.88 -6.54
C GLU A 86 0.42 10.13 -6.07
N GLY A 87 0.38 8.79 -6.02
CA GLY A 87 1.35 7.99 -5.27
C GLY A 87 0.92 7.81 -3.80
N GLY A 88 1.85 7.50 -2.91
CA GLY A 88 1.57 7.27 -1.49
C GLY A 88 0.98 5.88 -1.23
N TRP A 89 0.04 5.80 -0.31
CA TRP A 89 -0.59 4.56 0.13
C TRP A 89 -2.12 4.68 0.08
N GLN A 90 -2.72 3.94 -0.85
CA GLN A 90 -4.17 3.84 -1.05
C GLN A 90 -4.79 2.65 -0.31
N GLU A 91 -6.03 2.83 0.16
CA GLU A 91 -6.97 1.74 0.44
C GLU A 91 -7.80 1.41 -0.80
N VAL A 92 -7.69 0.16 -1.25
CA VAL A 92 -8.27 -0.32 -2.51
C VAL A 92 -9.35 -1.36 -2.22
N LEU A 93 -10.59 -1.03 -2.58
CA LEU A 93 -11.79 -1.83 -2.37
C LEU A 93 -12.87 -1.36 -3.38
N PRO A 94 -13.66 -2.27 -3.99
CA PRO A 94 -13.71 -3.72 -3.80
C PRO A 94 -12.95 -4.52 -4.87
N ASN A 95 -12.11 -3.85 -5.66
CA ASN A 95 -11.39 -4.43 -6.78
C ASN A 95 -9.94 -3.95 -6.76
N PHE A 96 -8.97 -4.83 -6.97
CA PHE A 96 -7.55 -4.49 -7.13
C PHE A 96 -7.06 -4.91 -8.51
N GLY A 97 -6.53 -3.97 -9.30
CA GLY A 97 -6.23 -4.16 -10.71
C GLY A 97 -7.38 -3.69 -11.60
N TYR A 98 -7.36 -4.09 -12.88
CA TYR A 98 -8.35 -3.64 -13.86
C TYR A 98 -9.76 -4.10 -13.49
N GLY A 99 -10.67 -3.15 -13.29
CA GLY A 99 -12.08 -3.44 -13.04
C GLY A 99 -12.78 -3.96 -14.29
N GLN A 100 -13.56 -5.02 -14.12
CA GLN A 100 -14.49 -5.52 -15.13
C GLN A 100 -15.94 -5.32 -14.67
N VAL A 101 -16.90 -5.70 -15.51
CA VAL A 101 -18.32 -5.70 -15.15
C VAL A 101 -18.58 -6.82 -14.14
N CYS A 102 -18.89 -6.44 -12.89
CA CYS A 102 -19.21 -7.31 -11.78
C CYS A 102 -20.63 -7.01 -11.24
N TYR A 103 -21.08 -7.76 -10.22
CA TYR A 103 -22.29 -7.46 -9.43
C TYR A 103 -23.58 -7.17 -10.23
N GLY A 104 -23.79 -7.89 -11.34
CA GLY A 104 -25.01 -7.73 -12.15
C GLY A 104 -25.01 -6.50 -13.06
N GLY A 105 -23.83 -5.98 -13.44
CA GLY A 105 -23.71 -4.93 -14.47
C GLY A 105 -22.92 -3.69 -14.04
N ILE A 106 -22.34 -3.70 -12.84
CA ILE A 106 -21.57 -2.58 -12.30
C ILE A 106 -20.14 -2.67 -12.81
N GLU A 107 -19.63 -1.59 -13.39
CA GLU A 107 -18.21 -1.45 -13.74
C GLU A 107 -17.42 -0.99 -12.51
N GLU A 108 -16.34 -1.66 -12.14
CA GLU A 108 -15.58 -1.29 -10.93
C GLU A 108 -14.50 -0.23 -11.19
N GLY A 109 -14.02 -0.12 -12.43
CA GLY A 109 -12.82 0.65 -12.73
C GLY A 109 -11.55 0.08 -12.08
N LEU A 110 -10.41 0.66 -12.43
CA LEU A 110 -9.11 0.33 -11.86
C LEU A 110 -9.10 0.67 -10.36
N HIS A 111 -8.81 -0.32 -9.52
CA HIS A 111 -8.72 -0.20 -8.06
C HIS A 111 -10.02 0.18 -7.31
N GLY A 112 -11.18 0.01 -7.93
CA GLY A 112 -12.47 0.17 -7.26
C GLY A 112 -12.78 1.64 -6.92
N GLU A 113 -13.56 1.86 -5.86
CA GLU A 113 -14.15 3.17 -5.59
C GLU A 113 -13.61 3.86 -4.31
N VAL A 114 -13.14 3.09 -3.32
CA VAL A 114 -12.82 3.64 -1.98
C VAL A 114 -11.69 4.66 -2.01
N CYS A 115 -10.64 4.43 -2.81
CA CYS A 115 -9.47 5.32 -2.92
C CYS A 115 -9.75 6.68 -3.57
N LEU A 116 -10.93 6.89 -4.16
CA LEU A 116 -11.26 8.10 -4.93
C LEU A 116 -12.31 9.00 -4.25
N ILE A 117 -12.99 8.50 -3.22
CA ILE A 117 -14.13 9.19 -2.61
C ILE A 117 -13.75 9.83 -1.28
N PRO A 118 -14.45 10.90 -0.85
CA PRO A 118 -14.21 11.50 0.45
C PRO A 118 -14.70 10.61 1.58
N TRP A 119 -13.97 10.61 2.68
CA TRP A 119 -14.34 9.93 3.91
C TRP A 119 -14.77 10.95 4.97
N GLU A 120 -15.64 10.51 5.87
CA GLU A 120 -15.92 11.24 7.09
C GLU A 120 -14.84 10.94 8.14
N PHE A 121 -14.61 11.86 9.08
CA PHE A 121 -13.64 11.65 10.15
C PHE A 121 -14.16 12.08 11.52
N GLN A 122 -13.61 11.46 12.55
CA GLN A 122 -13.85 11.77 13.96
C GLN A 122 -12.54 11.66 14.73
N VAL A 123 -12.19 12.70 15.49
CA VAL A 123 -11.08 12.62 16.46
C VAL A 123 -11.48 11.70 17.60
N VAL A 124 -10.71 10.64 17.82
CA VAL A 124 -10.93 9.66 18.89
C VAL A 124 -10.14 10.06 20.14
N GLU A 125 -8.88 10.45 19.96
CA GLU A 125 -8.03 10.95 21.03
C GLU A 125 -7.08 12.03 20.50
N ASP A 126 -6.89 13.09 21.28
CA ASP A 126 -5.92 14.16 21.01
C ASP A 126 -5.23 14.56 22.32
N SER A 127 -4.21 13.79 22.72
CA SER A 127 -3.42 14.01 23.93
C SER A 127 -1.92 14.05 23.62
N THR A 128 -1.10 14.51 24.59
CA THR A 128 0.37 14.47 24.44
C THR A 128 0.93 13.06 24.36
N SER A 129 0.21 12.05 24.84
CA SER A 129 0.61 10.64 24.83
C SER A 129 0.13 9.86 23.61
N VAL A 130 -1.03 10.22 23.05
CA VAL A 130 -1.67 9.48 21.95
C VAL A 130 -2.47 10.46 21.10
N VAL A 131 -2.44 10.26 19.78
CA VAL A 131 -3.41 10.86 18.85
C VAL A 131 -4.03 9.78 18.01
N SER A 132 -5.36 9.85 17.84
CA SER A 132 -6.11 8.85 17.09
C SER A 132 -7.27 9.50 16.32
N VAL A 133 -7.40 9.13 15.05
CA VAL A 133 -8.48 9.59 14.17
C VAL A 133 -9.14 8.39 13.54
N LYS A 134 -10.47 8.35 13.65
CA LYS A 134 -11.32 7.40 12.94
C LYS A 134 -11.80 8.04 11.65
N PHE A 135 -11.74 7.28 10.56
CA PHE A 135 -12.30 7.59 9.27
C PHE A 135 -13.37 6.57 8.93
N THR A 136 -14.44 7.00 8.26
CA THR A 136 -15.51 6.12 7.82
C THR A 136 -15.97 6.45 6.42
N VAL A 137 -16.32 5.44 5.63
CA VAL A 137 -16.90 5.61 4.31
C VAL A 137 -18.01 4.58 4.07
N ARG A 138 -19.03 4.99 3.30
CA ARG A 138 -20.00 4.09 2.67
C ARG A 138 -19.80 4.17 1.17
N THR A 139 -19.67 3.02 0.53
CA THR A 139 -19.46 2.95 -0.90
C THR A 139 -20.76 3.21 -1.68
N TYR A 140 -20.64 3.62 -2.95
CA TYR A 140 -21.78 4.01 -3.78
C TYR A 140 -22.25 2.86 -4.67
N ARG A 141 -21.30 2.09 -5.22
CA ARG A 141 -21.59 0.99 -6.15
C ARG A 141 -21.78 -0.33 -5.42
N THR A 142 -21.11 -0.47 -4.29
CA THR A 142 -21.22 -1.63 -3.40
C THR A 142 -21.86 -1.23 -2.07
N PRO A 143 -22.38 -2.18 -1.27
CA PRO A 143 -23.01 -1.90 0.01
C PRO A 143 -21.99 -2.00 1.16
N PHE A 144 -20.76 -1.52 0.96
CA PHE A 144 -19.72 -1.60 2.00
C PHE A 144 -19.75 -0.37 2.90
N TYR A 145 -19.66 -0.63 4.20
CA TYR A 145 -19.22 0.35 5.18
C TYR A 145 -17.81 -0.03 5.64
N LEU A 146 -16.87 0.90 5.53
CA LEU A 146 -15.49 0.71 5.98
C LEU A 146 -15.16 1.76 7.04
N GLU A 147 -14.64 1.29 8.17
CA GLU A 147 -14.09 2.09 9.25
C GLU A 147 -12.58 1.85 9.33
N LYS A 148 -11.78 2.92 9.43
CA LYS A 148 -10.33 2.89 9.62
C LYS A 148 -9.94 3.81 10.77
N VAL A 149 -9.16 3.31 11.74
CA VAL A 149 -8.61 4.13 12.82
C VAL A 149 -7.10 4.18 12.71
N LEU A 150 -6.54 5.39 12.63
CA LEU A 150 -5.10 5.64 12.63
C LEU A 150 -4.67 6.18 13.99
N THR A 151 -3.64 5.59 14.59
CA THR A 151 -3.15 5.98 15.92
C THR A 151 -1.63 6.09 15.98
N LEU A 152 -1.14 7.19 16.54
CA LEU A 152 0.25 7.36 16.96
C LEU A 152 0.34 7.46 18.48
N LYS A 153 1.40 6.90 19.04
CA LYS A 153 1.70 6.94 20.48
C LYS A 153 3.01 7.66 20.71
N LYS A 154 3.17 8.27 21.88
CA LYS A 154 4.39 8.96 22.27
C LYS A 154 5.55 7.96 22.35
N ASP A 155 6.75 8.44 21.97
CA ASP A 155 7.99 7.67 22.05
C ASP A 155 7.95 6.36 21.23
N ASP A 156 7.11 6.29 20.18
CA ASP A 156 6.88 5.07 19.40
C ASP A 156 6.90 5.36 17.87
N PRO A 157 7.85 4.81 17.09
CA PRO A 157 7.94 5.05 15.66
C PRO A 157 6.98 4.17 14.84
N LYS A 158 5.76 3.96 15.36
CA LYS A 158 4.75 3.06 14.78
C LYS A 158 3.45 3.81 14.50
N LEU A 159 2.88 3.56 13.33
CA LEU A 159 1.49 3.85 13.01
C LEU A 159 0.67 2.58 13.20
N TYR A 160 -0.29 2.65 14.11
CA TYR A 160 -1.27 1.59 14.32
C TYR A 160 -2.51 1.85 13.48
N ILE A 161 -2.97 0.82 12.77
CA ILE A 161 -4.15 0.87 11.91
C ILE A 161 -5.09 -0.25 12.35
N SER A 162 -6.36 0.06 12.58
CA SER A 162 -7.39 -0.96 12.78
C SER A 162 -8.58 -0.67 11.88
N GLU A 163 -9.13 -1.72 11.27
CA GLU A 163 -10.20 -1.58 10.29
C GLU A 163 -11.34 -2.55 10.54
N THR A 164 -12.55 -2.11 10.20
CA THR A 164 -13.75 -2.94 10.17
C THR A 164 -14.47 -2.71 8.85
N LEU A 165 -14.59 -3.77 8.05
CA LEU A 165 -15.35 -3.80 6.82
C LEU A 165 -16.66 -4.53 7.04
N LYS A 166 -17.78 -3.92 6.67
CA LYS A 166 -19.12 -4.48 6.79
C LYS A 166 -19.84 -4.50 5.44
N ASN A 167 -20.52 -5.61 5.13
CA ASN A 167 -21.55 -5.64 4.10
C ASN A 167 -22.88 -5.13 4.70
N GLU A 168 -23.24 -3.87 4.49
CA GLU A 168 -24.53 -3.29 4.92
C GLU A 168 -25.72 -3.76 4.04
N GLY A 169 -25.46 -4.54 3.00
CA GLY A 169 -26.46 -5.09 2.09
C GLY A 169 -27.15 -6.36 2.60
N TYR A 170 -27.99 -6.90 1.72
CA TYR A 170 -28.79 -8.11 1.95
C TYR A 170 -28.51 -9.23 0.95
N SER A 171 -27.37 -9.17 0.27
CA SER A 171 -26.85 -10.22 -0.62
C SER A 171 -25.39 -10.52 -0.28
N GLU A 172 -24.95 -11.77 -0.47
CA GLU A 172 -23.51 -12.10 -0.48
C GLU A 172 -22.82 -11.23 -1.53
N ILE A 173 -21.66 -10.68 -1.18
CA ILE A 173 -20.82 -9.94 -2.10
C ILE A 173 -19.39 -10.48 -2.07
N LYS A 174 -18.79 -10.65 -3.25
CA LYS A 174 -17.39 -11.09 -3.39
C LYS A 174 -16.52 -9.90 -3.75
N PHE A 175 -15.36 -9.76 -3.14
CA PHE A 175 -14.53 -8.56 -3.32
C PHE A 175 -13.04 -8.87 -3.15
N MET A 176 -12.21 -7.92 -3.56
CA MET A 176 -10.79 -7.83 -3.23
C MET A 176 -10.57 -6.63 -2.32
N TRP A 177 -9.66 -6.76 -1.37
CA TRP A 177 -9.26 -5.69 -0.46
C TRP A 177 -7.74 -5.60 -0.43
N THR A 178 -7.21 -4.41 -0.67
CA THR A 178 -5.78 -4.17 -0.82
C THR A 178 -5.33 -2.88 -0.14
N HIS A 179 -4.16 -2.91 0.51
CA HIS A 179 -3.39 -1.72 0.86
C HIS A 179 -2.21 -1.58 -0.09
N HIS A 180 -2.06 -0.40 -0.69
CA HIS A 180 -1.13 -0.16 -1.79
C HIS A 180 -0.03 0.87 -1.45
N PRO A 181 0.84 0.65 -0.44
CA PRO A 181 1.91 1.57 -0.12
C PRO A 181 2.98 1.58 -1.21
N THR A 182 3.19 2.75 -1.79
CA THR A 182 4.15 2.98 -2.87
C THR A 182 5.31 3.81 -2.36
N PHE A 183 6.49 3.21 -2.40
CA PHE A 183 7.76 3.75 -1.93
C PHE A 183 8.54 4.43 -3.06
N GLY A 184 9.28 5.49 -2.72
CA GLY A 184 10.12 6.20 -3.70
C GLY A 184 10.78 7.45 -3.13
N GLY A 185 10.92 8.49 -3.96
CA GLY A 185 11.47 9.77 -3.53
C GLY A 185 12.88 9.65 -2.94
N ALA A 186 13.09 10.26 -1.78
CA ALA A 186 14.38 10.22 -1.08
C ALA A 186 14.66 8.86 -0.41
N PHE A 187 13.71 7.93 -0.37
CA PHE A 187 13.88 6.64 0.30
C PHE A 187 14.50 5.57 -0.59
N ILE A 188 14.07 5.40 -1.84
CA ILE A 188 14.58 4.34 -2.73
C ILE A 188 15.85 4.77 -3.47
N ASP A 189 16.84 3.88 -3.48
CA ASP A 189 18.03 3.88 -4.36
C ASP A 189 18.52 2.43 -4.53
N ASP A 190 19.77 2.23 -4.98
CA ASP A 190 20.39 0.93 -5.21
C ASP A 190 20.86 0.17 -3.96
N SER A 191 20.61 0.74 -2.78
CA SER A 191 20.94 0.14 -1.49
C SER A 191 19.72 -0.46 -0.77
N ILE A 192 18.59 -0.60 -1.48
CA ILE A 192 17.36 -1.19 -0.95
C ILE A 192 17.48 -2.71 -0.85
N VAL A 193 17.09 -3.24 0.32
CA VAL A 193 16.83 -4.65 0.56
C VAL A 193 15.42 -4.86 1.10
N ILE A 194 14.81 -5.97 0.71
CA ILE A 194 13.44 -6.36 1.06
C ILE A 194 13.49 -7.68 1.81
N ASP A 195 12.96 -7.67 3.03
CA ASP A 195 12.79 -8.84 3.86
C ASP A 195 11.30 -9.20 3.92
N VAL A 196 10.98 -10.48 3.74
CA VAL A 196 9.63 -11.01 3.84
C VAL A 196 9.72 -12.34 4.59
N GLY A 197 8.68 -12.69 5.35
CA GLY A 197 8.51 -14.04 5.90
C GLY A 197 8.65 -15.14 4.83
N ARG A 198 8.77 -16.40 5.28
CA ARG A 198 8.83 -17.52 4.31
C ARG A 198 7.57 -17.51 3.46
N ASN A 199 7.75 -17.73 2.18
CA ASN A 199 6.71 -17.55 1.18
C ASN A 199 6.90 -18.54 0.02
N LYS A 200 5.90 -18.57 -0.85
CA LYS A 200 5.99 -19.10 -2.21
C LYS A 200 5.78 -17.98 -3.21
N VAL A 201 6.52 -18.03 -4.30
CA VAL A 201 6.26 -17.20 -5.47
C VAL A 201 5.03 -17.76 -6.16
N ARG A 202 3.98 -16.94 -6.29
CA ARG A 202 2.71 -17.33 -6.89
C ARG A 202 2.61 -16.85 -8.33
N ILE A 203 3.05 -15.63 -8.60
CA ILE A 203 3.02 -15.03 -9.95
C ILE A 203 4.35 -14.32 -10.18
N VAL A 204 4.87 -14.44 -11.40
CA VAL A 204 5.93 -13.58 -11.93
C VAL A 204 5.42 -13.07 -13.27
N TYR A 205 5.15 -11.78 -13.35
CA TYR A 205 4.79 -11.12 -14.60
C TYR A 205 6.05 -10.77 -15.37
N LYS A 206 6.14 -11.21 -16.62
CA LYS A 206 7.16 -10.77 -17.57
C LYS A 206 6.47 -9.91 -18.64
N PRO A 207 7.07 -8.80 -19.10
CA PRO A 207 6.50 -7.97 -20.18
C PRO A 207 6.17 -8.76 -21.48
N GLU A 208 6.86 -9.88 -21.70
CA GLU A 208 6.63 -10.80 -22.82
C GLU A 208 5.34 -11.62 -22.70
N ASP A 209 4.77 -11.70 -21.50
CA ASP A 209 3.52 -12.39 -21.22
C ASP A 209 2.36 -11.55 -21.80
N LYS A 210 2.09 -11.75 -23.10
CA LYS A 210 1.01 -11.13 -23.87
C LYS A 210 -0.38 -11.53 -23.33
N GLY A 211 -0.73 -11.06 -22.14
CA GLY A 211 -2.04 -11.24 -21.52
C GLY A 211 -2.24 -12.55 -20.76
N GLY A 212 -1.18 -13.23 -20.33
CA GLY A 212 -1.27 -14.48 -19.58
C GLY A 212 -0.49 -14.44 -18.28
N PHE A 213 -1.17 -14.17 -17.17
CA PHE A 213 -0.58 -14.35 -15.85
C PHE A 213 -0.69 -15.81 -15.45
N LEU A 214 0.44 -16.52 -15.46
CA LEU A 214 0.47 -17.93 -15.08
C LEU A 214 0.94 -18.07 -13.64
N GLU A 215 0.18 -18.84 -12.86
CA GLU A 215 0.65 -19.25 -11.55
C GLU A 215 1.93 -20.09 -11.67
N VAL A 216 2.90 -19.77 -10.82
CA VAL A 216 4.17 -20.47 -10.76
C VAL A 216 3.97 -21.82 -10.08
N ASN A 217 3.94 -22.87 -10.88
CA ASN A 217 3.82 -24.25 -10.41
C ASN A 217 5.18 -24.96 -10.26
N ASP A 218 6.27 -24.36 -10.74
CA ASP A 218 7.61 -24.95 -10.66
C ASP A 218 8.20 -24.79 -9.24
N PRO A 219 8.48 -25.90 -8.52
CA PRO A 219 9.09 -25.84 -7.20
C PRO A 219 10.57 -25.37 -7.22
N SER A 220 11.19 -25.18 -8.38
CA SER A 220 12.53 -24.60 -8.46
C SER A 220 12.51 -23.08 -8.28
N VAL A 221 11.39 -22.42 -8.56
CA VAL A 221 11.24 -20.96 -8.47
C VAL A 221 11.04 -20.56 -7.01
N ARG A 222 12.00 -19.82 -6.46
CA ARG A 222 12.04 -19.47 -5.03
C ARG A 222 12.49 -18.04 -4.82
N TRP A 223 11.77 -17.32 -3.97
CA TRP A 223 12.23 -16.04 -3.47
C TRP A 223 13.59 -16.18 -2.76
N PRO A 224 14.52 -15.23 -2.91
CA PRO A 224 14.40 -14.01 -3.71
C PRO A 224 15.01 -14.10 -5.12
N LYS A 225 15.61 -15.24 -5.49
CA LYS A 225 16.34 -15.36 -6.77
C LYS A 225 15.45 -15.94 -7.85
N LEU A 226 14.96 -15.07 -8.73
CA LEU A 226 14.05 -15.44 -9.83
C LEU A 226 14.69 -15.17 -11.18
N GLU A 227 14.09 -15.73 -12.22
CA GLU A 227 14.44 -15.40 -13.60
C GLU A 227 13.77 -14.09 -14.02
N GLY A 228 14.56 -13.05 -14.23
CA GLY A 228 14.08 -11.78 -14.78
C GLY A 228 14.04 -11.79 -16.31
N PHE A 229 13.87 -10.60 -16.88
CA PHE A 229 13.88 -10.42 -18.33
C PHE A 229 15.17 -10.98 -18.98
N GLY A 230 15.03 -11.60 -20.17
CA GLY A 230 16.13 -12.19 -20.91
C GLY A 230 16.79 -13.43 -20.27
N GLY A 231 16.13 -14.07 -19.29
CA GLY A 231 16.60 -15.33 -18.68
C GLY A 231 17.67 -15.15 -17.58
N SER A 232 17.96 -13.92 -17.18
CA SER A 232 18.97 -13.64 -16.15
C SER A 232 18.45 -13.97 -14.75
N LYS A 233 19.30 -14.56 -13.89
CA LYS A 233 18.94 -14.79 -12.48
C LYS A 233 19.19 -13.53 -11.67
N ILE A 234 18.11 -12.88 -11.23
CA ILE A 234 18.13 -11.62 -10.49
C ILE A 234 17.70 -11.88 -9.05
N ASP A 235 18.35 -11.19 -8.10
CA ASP A 235 17.93 -11.15 -6.71
C ASP A 235 16.86 -10.08 -6.51
N PHE A 236 15.59 -10.49 -6.52
CA PHE A 236 14.44 -9.60 -6.38
C PHE A 236 14.26 -9.07 -4.96
N SER A 237 15.00 -9.56 -3.95
CA SER A 237 15.04 -8.89 -2.64
C SER A 237 15.80 -7.57 -2.68
N LYS A 238 16.57 -7.31 -3.75
CA LYS A 238 17.27 -6.04 -3.95
C LYS A 238 16.48 -5.16 -4.89
N SER A 239 16.51 -3.86 -4.62
CA SER A 239 15.91 -2.85 -5.48
C SER A 239 16.91 -1.70 -5.73
N PRO A 240 16.97 -1.14 -6.95
CA PRO A 240 16.27 -1.62 -8.14
C PRO A 240 16.93 -2.91 -8.66
N THR A 241 16.20 -3.69 -9.45
CA THR A 241 16.67 -4.92 -10.10
C THR A 241 17.44 -4.66 -11.41
N ILE A 242 17.81 -3.40 -11.70
CA ILE A 242 18.33 -2.98 -13.00
C ILE A 242 19.70 -3.61 -13.28
N VAL A 243 19.73 -4.54 -14.21
CA VAL A 243 20.95 -5.04 -14.86
C VAL A 243 21.27 -4.12 -16.04
N LYS A 244 22.53 -3.67 -16.15
CA LYS A 244 23.02 -2.75 -17.20
C LYS A 244 22.45 -3.07 -18.59
N GLY A 245 21.74 -2.11 -19.19
CA GLY A 245 21.09 -2.23 -20.49
C GLY A 245 19.70 -1.59 -20.46
N GLU A 246 19.14 -1.19 -21.60
CA GLU A 246 17.82 -0.54 -21.72
C GLU A 246 16.64 -1.47 -21.38
N ASN A 247 16.80 -2.41 -20.44
CA ASN A 247 15.79 -3.41 -20.15
C ASN A 247 14.64 -2.79 -19.34
N GLU A 248 13.45 -3.13 -19.81
CA GLU A 248 12.14 -2.64 -19.40
C GLU A 248 11.96 -2.80 -17.89
N SER A 249 11.76 -1.68 -17.23
CA SER A 249 11.92 -1.47 -15.78
C SER A 249 10.66 -1.81 -14.98
N ILE A 250 9.89 -2.80 -15.44
CA ILE A 250 8.66 -3.26 -14.81
C ILE A 250 8.81 -4.72 -14.46
N ASP A 251 8.68 -4.99 -13.17
CA ASP A 251 8.51 -6.33 -12.66
C ASP A 251 7.28 -6.31 -11.74
N GLU A 252 6.42 -7.32 -11.88
CA GLU A 252 5.33 -7.56 -10.94
C GLU A 252 5.40 -9.00 -10.45
N ILE A 253 5.45 -9.18 -9.13
CA ILE A 253 5.58 -10.49 -8.50
C ILE A 253 4.54 -10.60 -7.40
N CYS A 254 3.85 -11.73 -7.32
CA CYS A 254 3.01 -12.04 -6.18
C CYS A 254 3.66 -13.12 -5.31
N LEU A 255 3.81 -12.83 -4.02
CA LEU A 255 4.17 -13.78 -2.98
C LEU A 255 2.90 -14.22 -2.23
N GLY A 256 2.80 -15.50 -1.92
CA GLY A 256 1.72 -16.07 -1.11
C GLY A 256 2.23 -17.19 -0.21
N ASP A 257 1.31 -17.93 0.40
CA ASP A 257 1.63 -19.00 1.36
C ASP A 257 2.58 -18.50 2.47
N LEU A 258 2.32 -17.29 2.98
CA LEU A 258 3.14 -16.61 3.97
C LEU A 258 3.11 -17.36 5.31
N ASP A 259 4.27 -17.62 5.90
CA ASP A 259 4.34 -18.18 7.25
C ASP A 259 3.90 -17.16 8.30
N ASP A 260 4.21 -15.88 8.08
CA ASP A 260 3.85 -14.76 8.94
C ASP A 260 3.56 -13.48 8.11
N GLY A 261 2.65 -12.64 8.59
CA GLY A 261 2.21 -11.41 7.92
C GLY A 261 3.13 -10.23 8.22
N TRP A 262 4.37 -10.28 7.74
CA TRP A 262 5.28 -9.14 7.84
C TRP A 262 6.17 -8.98 6.60
N TYR A 263 6.59 -7.75 6.34
CA TYR A 263 7.69 -7.43 5.43
C TYR A 263 8.46 -6.21 5.94
N ALA A 264 9.65 -5.99 5.39
CA ALA A 264 10.42 -4.79 5.62
C ALA A 264 11.18 -4.35 4.36
N VAL A 265 11.27 -3.04 4.16
CA VAL A 265 12.06 -2.40 3.11
C VAL A 265 13.11 -1.55 3.81
N THR A 266 14.40 -1.86 3.62
CA THR A 266 15.50 -1.15 4.27
C THR A 266 16.39 -0.49 3.23
N ASN A 267 16.60 0.82 3.36
CA ASN A 267 17.70 1.52 2.70
C ASN A 267 18.96 1.41 3.56
N THR A 268 19.91 0.59 3.11
CA THR A 268 21.11 0.27 3.91
C THR A 268 22.13 1.41 3.93
N SER A 269 22.17 2.26 2.91
CA SER A 269 23.07 3.43 2.88
C SER A 269 22.61 4.55 3.81
N LYS A 270 21.30 4.83 3.82
CA LYS A 270 20.63 5.83 4.69
C LYS A 270 20.35 5.31 6.10
N LYS A 271 20.46 3.99 6.29
CA LYS A 271 20.25 3.31 7.57
C LYS A 271 18.84 3.48 8.12
N VAL A 272 17.85 3.46 7.23
CA VAL A 272 16.45 3.70 7.53
C VAL A 272 15.60 2.65 6.82
N GLY A 273 14.53 2.21 7.46
CA GLY A 273 13.61 1.24 6.88
C GLY A 273 12.16 1.47 7.31
N PHE A 274 11.28 0.89 6.50
CA PHE A 274 9.85 0.83 6.70
C PHE A 274 9.44 -0.63 6.80
N GLY A 275 8.66 -0.97 7.83
CA GLY A 275 8.19 -2.33 8.08
C GLY A 275 6.67 -2.37 8.22
N MET A 276 6.08 -3.50 7.85
CA MET A 276 4.65 -3.78 8.01
C MET A 276 4.46 -5.08 8.76
N LYS A 277 3.50 -5.09 9.69
CA LYS A 277 2.94 -6.27 10.33
C LYS A 277 1.42 -6.25 10.17
N TRP A 278 0.80 -7.35 9.77
CA TRP A 278 -0.64 -7.40 9.50
C TRP A 278 -1.26 -8.78 9.79
N ASP A 279 -2.58 -8.83 9.73
CA ASP A 279 -3.34 -10.08 9.73
C ASP A 279 -3.29 -10.76 8.36
N LYS A 280 -2.42 -11.78 8.24
CA LYS A 280 -2.26 -12.53 6.99
C LYS A 280 -3.48 -13.39 6.62
N GLU A 281 -4.40 -13.66 7.56
CA GLU A 281 -5.61 -14.41 7.24
C GLU A 281 -6.58 -13.56 6.40
N VAL A 282 -6.50 -12.23 6.53
CA VAL A 282 -7.24 -11.29 5.67
C VAL A 282 -6.43 -10.93 4.43
N PHE A 283 -5.11 -10.72 4.56
CA PHE A 283 -4.21 -10.37 3.44
C PHE A 283 -3.09 -11.41 3.27
N PRO A 284 -3.38 -12.57 2.64
CA PRO A 284 -2.41 -13.66 2.52
C PRO A 284 -1.40 -13.47 1.39
N TYR A 285 -1.50 -12.39 0.61
CA TYR A 285 -0.63 -12.12 -0.54
C TYR A 285 0.10 -10.78 -0.41
N VAL A 286 1.35 -10.75 -0.89
CA VAL A 286 2.13 -9.52 -1.11
C VAL A 286 2.42 -9.40 -2.60
N TRP A 287 1.85 -8.38 -3.24
CA TRP A 287 2.20 -8.00 -4.60
C TRP A 287 3.35 -7.00 -4.58
N ILE A 288 4.33 -7.20 -5.44
CA ILE A 288 5.51 -6.34 -5.55
C ILE A 288 5.47 -5.75 -6.95
N TRP A 289 5.03 -4.50 -7.06
CA TRP A 289 5.02 -3.74 -8.30
C TRP A 289 6.23 -2.81 -8.33
N ARG A 290 6.94 -2.77 -9.46
CA ARG A 290 8.15 -1.96 -9.63
C ARG A 290 8.08 -1.18 -10.93
N MET A 291 8.50 0.08 -10.85
CA MET A 291 8.57 0.95 -12.01
C MET A 291 9.79 1.87 -11.87
N TYR A 292 10.89 1.52 -12.55
CA TYR A 292 12.17 2.23 -12.39
C TYR A 292 12.63 3.01 -13.63
N GLY A 293 12.31 4.30 -13.65
CA GLY A 293 12.91 5.31 -14.52
C GLY A 293 12.65 5.10 -16.00
N LYS A 294 13.69 5.38 -16.82
CA LYS A 294 13.65 5.49 -18.29
C LYS A 294 13.41 4.16 -19.04
N GLY A 295 13.22 3.04 -18.33
CA GLY A 295 12.99 1.73 -18.94
C GLY A 295 11.59 1.62 -19.55
N TYR A 296 10.56 2.16 -18.87
CA TYR A 296 9.19 2.20 -19.40
C TYR A 296 8.85 3.55 -20.03
N ARG A 297 9.14 3.69 -21.34
CA ARG A 297 9.06 4.97 -22.08
C ARG A 297 7.67 5.29 -22.64
N THR A 298 6.71 4.40 -22.49
CA THR A 298 5.33 4.58 -22.96
C THR A 298 4.43 5.22 -21.90
N ALA A 299 3.21 5.56 -22.30
CA ALA A 299 2.17 5.99 -21.36
C ALA A 299 1.91 4.89 -20.30
N PRO A 300 1.48 5.26 -19.08
CA PRO A 300 1.25 6.63 -18.59
C PRO A 300 2.49 7.30 -18.00
N TRP A 301 3.59 6.57 -17.80
CA TRP A 301 4.72 7.04 -17.02
C TRP A 301 5.77 7.81 -17.84
N PHE A 302 5.92 7.49 -19.13
CA PHE A 302 6.88 8.13 -20.04
C PHE A 302 8.31 8.18 -19.48
N GLY A 303 8.70 7.16 -18.72
CA GLY A 303 10.01 7.04 -18.09
C GLY A 303 10.29 8.00 -16.93
N ARG A 304 9.25 8.65 -16.38
CA ARG A 304 9.38 9.73 -15.38
C ARG A 304 9.28 9.28 -13.92
N VAL A 305 9.02 8.00 -13.66
CA VAL A 305 8.73 7.51 -12.32
C VAL A 305 9.79 6.53 -11.86
N TYR A 306 10.11 6.55 -10.58
CA TYR A 306 11.06 5.63 -9.96
C TYR A 306 10.51 5.26 -8.59
N CYS A 307 9.81 4.14 -8.54
CA CYS A 307 9.00 3.73 -7.39
C CYS A 307 8.81 2.22 -7.33
N MET A 308 8.41 1.74 -6.15
CA MET A 308 8.11 0.35 -5.86
C MET A 308 6.96 0.28 -4.86
N ALA A 309 5.96 -0.56 -5.10
CA ALA A 309 4.91 -0.85 -4.13
C ALA A 309 5.05 -2.28 -3.59
N LEU A 310 4.81 -2.45 -2.29
CA LEU A 310 4.62 -3.76 -1.64
C LEU A 310 3.21 -3.80 -1.07
N GLU A 311 2.32 -4.39 -1.84
CA GLU A 311 0.88 -4.27 -1.69
C GLU A 311 0.33 -5.49 -0.95
N LEU A 312 -0.39 -5.25 0.14
CA LEU A 312 -1.04 -6.31 0.90
C LEU A 312 -2.38 -6.59 0.25
N CYS A 313 -2.62 -7.80 -0.25
CA CYS A 313 -3.82 -8.12 -1.00
C CYS A 313 -4.53 -9.34 -0.43
N SER A 314 -5.86 -9.28 -0.38
CA SER A 314 -6.70 -10.39 0.06
C SER A 314 -6.77 -11.54 -0.94
N SER A 315 -6.42 -11.29 -2.19
CA SER A 315 -6.76 -12.16 -3.32
C SER A 315 -5.62 -12.26 -4.32
N LEU A 316 -5.64 -13.34 -5.10
CA LEU A 316 -4.63 -13.61 -6.12
C LEU A 316 -5.28 -13.42 -7.49
N SER A 317 -5.33 -12.20 -8.00
CA SER A 317 -5.68 -12.01 -9.39
C SER A 317 -5.08 -10.75 -10.00
N PRO A 318 -4.38 -10.88 -11.13
CA PRO A 318 -3.93 -9.74 -11.91
C PRO A 318 -5.00 -9.26 -12.92
N ALA A 319 -6.10 -9.99 -13.06
CA ALA A 319 -7.25 -9.62 -13.89
C ALA A 319 -8.34 -8.89 -13.08
N GLY A 320 -8.03 -8.47 -11.86
CA GLY A 320 -9.00 -7.88 -10.95
C GLY A 320 -9.96 -8.89 -10.34
N LEU A 321 -11.08 -8.38 -9.85
CA LEU A 321 -12.06 -9.13 -9.08
C LEU A 321 -12.63 -10.33 -9.85
N SER A 322 -12.89 -10.19 -11.16
CA SER A 322 -13.44 -11.29 -11.95
C SER A 322 -12.51 -12.51 -11.95
N GLY A 323 -11.21 -12.31 -12.18
CA GLY A 323 -10.23 -13.38 -12.09
C GLY A 323 -10.10 -13.96 -10.68
N ALA A 324 -10.21 -13.11 -9.65
CA ALA A 324 -10.21 -13.57 -8.25
C ALA A 324 -11.45 -14.42 -7.91
N ILE A 325 -12.59 -14.13 -8.53
CA ILE A 325 -13.80 -14.94 -8.40
C ILE A 325 -13.62 -16.28 -9.12
N GLU A 326 -13.09 -16.26 -10.34
CA GLU A 326 -12.89 -17.46 -11.17
C GLU A 326 -11.93 -18.46 -10.51
N ASN A 327 -10.82 -17.99 -9.93
CA ASN A 327 -9.87 -18.83 -9.23
C ASN A 327 -10.16 -19.04 -7.73
N ASN A 328 -11.31 -18.57 -7.25
CA ASN A 328 -11.79 -18.71 -5.87
C ASN A 328 -10.89 -18.07 -4.79
N THR A 329 -10.20 -16.97 -5.11
CA THR A 329 -9.37 -16.22 -4.15
C THR A 329 -10.03 -14.91 -3.69
N ALA A 330 -11.14 -14.48 -4.31
CA ALA A 330 -11.93 -13.36 -3.83
C ALA A 330 -12.47 -13.60 -2.42
N LEU A 331 -12.40 -12.59 -1.55
CA LEU A 331 -13.11 -12.61 -0.27
C LEU A 331 -14.62 -12.61 -0.52
N LYS A 332 -15.36 -13.04 0.50
CA LYS A 332 -16.83 -13.05 0.49
C LYS A 332 -17.34 -12.52 1.82
N LEU A 333 -18.40 -11.72 1.77
CA LEU A 333 -19.11 -11.23 2.95
C LEU A 333 -20.60 -11.49 2.78
N ASP A 334 -21.16 -12.27 3.71
CA ASP A 334 -22.60 -12.47 3.82
C ASP A 334 -23.32 -11.17 4.24
N PRO A 335 -24.66 -11.11 4.07
CA PRO A 335 -25.46 -9.99 4.57
C PRO A 335 -25.15 -9.63 6.02
N GLN A 336 -24.88 -8.35 6.27
CA GLN A 336 -24.60 -7.79 7.60
C GLN A 336 -23.34 -8.32 8.30
N GLN A 337 -22.53 -9.14 7.63
CA GLN A 337 -21.29 -9.68 8.19
C GLN A 337 -20.19 -8.59 8.21
N GLU A 338 -19.28 -8.73 9.17
CA GLU A 338 -18.10 -7.89 9.34
C GLU A 338 -16.81 -8.71 9.26
N ILE A 339 -15.76 -8.10 8.70
CA ILE A 339 -14.36 -8.51 8.88
C ILE A 339 -13.66 -7.41 9.66
N LYS A 340 -12.85 -7.80 10.65
CA LYS A 340 -12.00 -6.90 11.44
C LYS A 340 -10.55 -7.29 11.25
N THR A 341 -9.71 -6.29 11.06
CA THR A 341 -8.27 -6.50 10.81
C THR A 341 -7.46 -5.35 11.39
N GLY A 342 -6.14 -5.51 11.43
CA GLY A 342 -5.23 -4.48 11.91
C GLY A 342 -3.83 -4.61 11.34
N PHE A 343 -3.12 -3.49 11.39
CA PHE A 343 -1.78 -3.32 10.85
C PHE A 343 -0.91 -2.50 11.79
N ILE A 344 0.38 -2.72 11.69
CA ILE A 344 1.40 -1.87 12.29
C ILE A 344 2.39 -1.53 11.19
N ALA A 345 2.46 -0.25 10.83
CA ALA A 345 3.54 0.30 10.00
C ALA A 345 4.61 0.90 10.91
N VAL A 346 5.86 0.50 10.76
CA VAL A 346 6.97 0.90 11.64
C VAL A 346 8.10 1.53 10.83
N ALA A 347 8.55 2.71 11.25
CA ALA A 347 9.83 3.26 10.82
C ALA A 347 10.93 2.78 11.76
N TYR A 348 12.08 2.40 11.21
CA TYR A 348 13.19 1.91 12.02
C TYR A 348 14.54 2.27 11.41
N GLU A 349 15.59 2.14 12.23
CA GLU A 349 16.98 2.26 11.78
C GLU A 349 17.64 0.87 11.72
N SER A 350 18.26 0.56 10.60
CA SER A 350 19.00 -0.69 10.40
C SER A 350 20.14 -0.49 9.41
N LEU A 351 21.25 -1.21 9.61
CA LEU A 351 22.38 -1.26 8.67
C LEU A 351 22.19 -2.27 7.53
N GLY A 352 21.16 -3.10 7.61
CA GLY A 352 20.97 -4.25 6.72
C GLY A 352 19.62 -4.92 6.92
N ASN A 353 19.54 -6.15 6.43
CA ASN A 353 18.36 -7.00 6.56
C ASN A 353 17.92 -7.18 8.03
N ILE A 354 16.63 -7.36 8.22
CA ILE A 354 16.02 -7.78 9.49
C ILE A 354 15.50 -9.22 9.36
N LYS A 355 15.25 -9.88 10.49
CA LYS A 355 14.77 -11.27 10.52
C LYS A 355 13.25 -11.37 10.70
N GLY A 356 12.62 -10.32 11.20
CA GLY A 356 11.19 -10.32 11.46
C GLY A 356 10.67 -9.06 12.12
N ILE A 357 9.34 -8.98 12.16
CA ILE A 357 8.59 -7.99 12.93
C ILE A 357 7.59 -8.76 13.79
N ASP A 358 7.64 -8.57 15.11
CA ASP A 358 6.76 -9.28 16.03
C ASP A 358 5.33 -8.69 16.04
N CYS A 359 4.43 -9.27 16.84
CA CYS A 359 3.04 -8.82 16.94
C CYS A 359 2.86 -7.42 17.57
N LYS A 360 3.91 -6.85 18.17
CA LYS A 360 3.92 -5.48 18.71
C LYS A 360 4.56 -4.48 17.74
N GLY A 361 5.05 -4.95 16.59
CA GLY A 361 5.79 -4.13 15.63
C GLY A 361 7.26 -3.94 15.98
N GLU A 362 7.83 -4.76 16.87
CA GLU A 362 9.24 -4.67 17.23
C GLU A 362 10.13 -5.35 16.19
N ILE A 363 11.23 -4.69 15.83
CA ILE A 363 12.17 -5.16 14.82
C ILE A 363 13.08 -6.25 15.40
N ILE A 364 13.01 -7.45 14.83
CA ILE A 364 13.89 -8.57 15.15
C ILE A 364 15.12 -8.49 14.23
N LYS A 365 16.25 -8.03 14.77
CA LYS A 365 17.50 -7.91 14.00
C LYS A 365 18.08 -9.28 13.65
N MET A 366 18.82 -9.34 12.54
CA MET A 366 19.72 -10.47 12.27
C MET A 366 20.74 -10.56 13.41
N GLY A 367 20.90 -11.76 13.99
CA GLY A 367 21.93 -11.98 15.00
C GLY A 367 23.32 -11.71 14.40
N ILE A 368 24.20 -11.06 15.16
CA ILE A 368 25.61 -10.97 14.80
C ILE A 368 26.15 -12.39 14.96
N PHE A 369 26.28 -13.14 13.86
CA PHE A 369 27.12 -14.33 13.89
C PHE A 369 28.55 -13.85 14.10
N SER A 370 29.05 -14.05 15.32
CA SER A 370 30.45 -13.87 15.71
C SER A 370 31.33 -14.92 15.07
#